data_AF-A0A7S2F8N6-F1
#
_entry.id   AF-A0A7S2F8N6-F1
#
_cell.length_a   1.000
_cell.length_b   1.000
_cell.length_c   1.000
_cell.angle_alpha   90.00
_cell.angle_beta   90.00
_cell.angle_gamma   90.00
#
_symmetry.space_group_name_H-M   'P 1'
#
loop_
_entity.id
_entity.type
_entity.pdbx_description
1 polymer ?
#
loop_
_entity_poly.entity_id
_entity_poly.type
_entity_poly.pdbx_seq_one_letter_code
_entity_poly.pdbx_strand_id
1 'polypeptide(L)'
;SWARLEDVPFAKLKSGGDRLLPFLVAANPTKYGQPFTLSSAEALAAGLVIVGRDDDAREVMSCFRWGDSFWQLNGEMLRVYAACKDGAEVVKAQEAFMNDIKAERAERERRKGDIADGAMIDRDLLPPSDSETESDEGDE
;
A
#
# COMPACT_ATOMS: atom_id res chain seq x y z
N SER A 1 -0.03 -19.15 -2.23
CA SER A 1 -0.69 -17.95 -1.64
C SER A 1 0.23 -17.36 -0.59
N TRP A 2 0.00 -16.10 -0.18
CA TRP A 2 0.80 -15.44 0.87
C TRP A 2 0.86 -16.24 2.19
N ALA A 3 -0.15 -17.06 2.49
CA ALA A 3 -0.22 -17.90 3.69
C ALA A 3 0.74 -19.11 3.70
N ARG A 4 1.37 -19.46 2.57
CA ARG A 4 2.25 -20.62 2.44
C ARG A 4 3.66 -20.26 1.98
N LEU A 5 4.10 -19.05 2.28
CA LEU A 5 5.44 -18.60 1.89
C LEU A 5 6.55 -19.44 2.55
N GLU A 6 6.34 -19.88 3.79
CA GLU A 6 7.29 -20.70 4.54
C GLU A 6 7.52 -22.08 3.91
N ASP A 7 6.53 -22.59 3.17
CA ASP A 7 6.61 -23.88 2.48
C ASP A 7 7.37 -23.79 1.15
N VAL A 8 7.66 -22.59 0.65
CA VAL A 8 8.29 -22.40 -0.67
C VAL A 8 9.79 -22.66 -0.57
N PRO A 9 10.34 -23.65 -1.30
CA PRO A 9 11.77 -23.94 -1.25
C PRO A 9 12.56 -22.94 -2.12
N PHE A 10 12.73 -21.71 -1.64
CA PHE A 10 13.48 -20.65 -2.35
C PHE A 10 14.88 -21.09 -2.77
N ALA A 11 15.57 -21.88 -1.95
CA ALA A 11 16.91 -22.41 -2.27
C ALA A 11 16.94 -23.38 -3.48
N LYS A 12 15.79 -23.95 -3.88
CA LYS A 12 15.68 -24.86 -5.03
C LYS A 12 15.24 -24.14 -6.31
N LEU A 13 14.71 -22.93 -6.19
CA LEU A 13 14.32 -22.10 -7.33
C LEU A 13 15.61 -21.54 -7.95
N LYS A 14 16.06 -22.17 -9.04
CA LYS A 14 17.22 -21.67 -9.81
C LYS A 14 16.76 -20.52 -10.68
N SER A 15 17.11 -19.31 -10.27
CA SER A 15 16.99 -18.10 -11.09
C SER A 15 18.29 -17.31 -10.95
N GLY A 16 18.91 -16.96 -12.08
CA GLY A 16 20.18 -16.23 -12.09
C GLY A 16 20.02 -14.73 -11.84
N GLY A 17 18.79 -14.25 -11.68
CA GLY A 17 18.46 -12.82 -11.70
C GLY A 17 17.31 -12.46 -10.77
N ASP A 18 17.20 -13.11 -9.62
CA ASP A 18 16.16 -12.78 -8.64
C ASP A 18 16.25 -11.30 -8.24
N ARG A 19 15.10 -10.65 -8.23
CA ARG A 19 14.91 -9.25 -7.87
C ARG A 19 13.69 -9.13 -6.99
N LEU A 20 13.79 -8.28 -5.98
CA LEU A 20 12.65 -7.87 -5.17
C LEU A 20 12.08 -6.59 -5.76
N LEU A 21 10.75 -6.48 -5.77
CA LEU A 21 10.09 -5.22 -6.09
C LEU A 21 10.30 -4.21 -4.94
N PRO A 22 10.41 -2.92 -5.27
CA PRO A 22 10.45 -1.87 -4.25
C PRO A 22 9.12 -1.74 -3.50
N PHE A 23 9.10 -0.88 -2.48
CA PHE A 23 7.90 -0.60 -1.70
C PHE A 23 6.73 -0.19 -2.60
N LEU A 24 5.65 -0.97 -2.51
CA LEU A 24 4.38 -0.72 -3.17
C LEU A 24 3.25 -1.22 -2.26
N VAL A 25 2.06 -0.66 -2.46
CA VAL A 25 0.88 -0.97 -1.67
C VAL A 25 -0.12 -1.72 -2.54
N ALA A 26 -0.69 -2.80 -2.00
CA ALA A 26 -1.70 -3.58 -2.70
C ALA A 26 -3.00 -2.78 -2.86
N ALA A 27 -3.54 -2.78 -4.09
CA ALA A 27 -4.85 -2.24 -4.44
C ALA A 27 -5.89 -3.34 -4.68
N ASN A 28 -5.49 -4.60 -4.66
CA ASN A 28 -6.41 -5.71 -4.77
C ASN A 28 -7.42 -5.76 -3.60
N PRO A 29 -8.64 -6.29 -3.80
CA PRO A 29 -9.69 -6.32 -2.77
C PRO A 29 -9.35 -7.15 -1.53
N THR A 30 -8.43 -8.12 -1.64
CA THR A 30 -8.12 -9.05 -0.54
C THR A 30 -7.10 -8.48 0.45
N LYS A 31 -6.19 -7.62 -0.02
CA LYS A 31 -5.06 -7.07 0.73
C LYS A 31 -4.94 -5.56 0.56
N TYR A 32 -6.05 -4.88 0.26
CA TYR A 32 -6.06 -3.45 0.03
C TYR A 32 -5.35 -2.67 1.15
N GLY A 33 -4.46 -1.76 0.77
CA GLY A 33 -3.70 -0.92 1.69
C GLY A 33 -2.54 -1.61 2.41
N GLN A 34 -2.33 -2.91 2.20
CA GLN A 34 -1.21 -3.62 2.81
C GLN A 34 0.07 -3.40 2.01
N PRO A 35 1.17 -2.95 2.65
CA PRO A 35 2.45 -2.78 1.98
C PRO A 35 3.07 -4.16 1.64
N PHE A 36 3.90 -4.19 0.58
CA PHE A 36 4.69 -5.36 0.14
C PHE A 36 3.90 -6.64 -0.24
N THR A 37 2.57 -6.64 -0.16
CA THR A 37 1.73 -7.85 -0.33
C THR A 37 0.91 -7.79 -1.61
N LEU A 38 1.59 -7.50 -2.71
CA LEU A 38 1.00 -7.43 -4.05
C LEU A 38 0.45 -8.80 -4.50
N SER A 39 -0.58 -8.78 -5.33
CA SER A 39 -0.98 -9.93 -6.14
C SER A 39 0.04 -10.17 -7.26
N SER A 40 0.02 -11.37 -7.86
CA SER A 40 0.92 -11.67 -9.00
C SER A 40 0.69 -10.75 -10.20
N ALA A 41 -0.56 -10.30 -10.42
CA ALA A 41 -0.88 -9.34 -11.48
C ALA A 41 -0.28 -7.96 -11.18
N GLU A 42 -0.44 -7.45 -9.96
CA GLU A 42 0.15 -6.17 -9.54
C GLU A 42 1.68 -6.20 -9.57
N ALA A 43 2.28 -7.31 -9.13
CA ALA A 43 3.73 -7.48 -9.17
C ALA A 43 4.26 -7.48 -10.61
N LEU A 44 3.56 -8.16 -11.52
CA LEU A 44 3.90 -8.14 -12.95
C LEU A 44 3.76 -6.74 -13.54
N ALA A 45 2.63 -6.06 -13.29
CA ALA A 45 2.38 -4.71 -13.78
C ALA A 45 3.41 -3.70 -13.25
N ALA A 46 3.74 -3.76 -11.96
CA ALA A 46 4.78 -2.91 -11.37
C ALA A 46 6.15 -3.15 -12.02
N GLY A 47 6.52 -4.41 -12.23
CA GLY A 47 7.75 -4.77 -12.90
C GLY A 47 7.82 -4.23 -14.32
N LEU A 48 6.71 -4.33 -15.08
CA LEU A 48 6.60 -3.80 -16.43
C LEU A 48 6.78 -2.27 -16.47
N VAL A 49 6.17 -1.53 -15.54
CA VAL A 49 6.36 -0.07 -15.44
C VAL A 49 7.82 0.30 -15.12
N ILE A 50 8.45 -0.41 -14.17
CA ILE A 50 9.84 -0.12 -13.77
C ILE A 50 10.81 -0.32 -14.95
N VAL A 51 10.52 -1.26 -15.86
CA VAL A 51 11.35 -1.47 -17.08
C VAL A 51 10.92 -0.63 -18.28
N GLY A 52 10.00 0.33 -18.10
CA GLY A 52 9.54 1.25 -19.14
C GLY A 52 8.50 0.67 -20.11
N ARG A 53 7.82 -0.41 -19.74
CA ARG A 53 6.76 -1.07 -20.51
C ARG A 53 5.36 -0.72 -19.95
N ASP A 54 5.07 0.58 -19.90
CA ASP A 54 3.83 1.09 -19.30
C ASP A 54 2.56 0.60 -19.99
N ASP A 55 2.58 0.47 -21.32
CA ASP A 55 1.41 0.06 -22.09
C ASP A 55 1.04 -1.41 -21.82
N ASP A 56 2.04 -2.30 -21.76
CA ASP A 56 1.84 -3.70 -21.38
C ASP A 56 1.32 -3.81 -19.94
N ALA A 57 1.83 -2.96 -19.04
CA ALA A 57 1.38 -2.94 -17.65
C ALA A 57 -0.10 -2.52 -17.54
N ARG A 58 -0.52 -1.52 -18.34
CA ARG A 58 -1.92 -1.10 -18.43
C ARG A 58 -2.81 -2.19 -19.01
N GLU A 59 -2.35 -2.90 -20.04
CA GLU A 59 -3.08 -4.03 -20.61
C GLU A 59 -3.30 -5.14 -19.57
N VAL A 60 -2.26 -5.52 -18.83
CA VAL A 60 -2.37 -6.50 -17.73
C VAL A 60 -3.39 -6.07 -16.68
N MET A 61 -3.36 -4.80 -16.25
CA MET A 61 -4.26 -4.30 -15.23
C MET A 61 -5.68 -4.05 -15.74
N SER A 62 -5.88 -3.86 -17.05
CA SER A 62 -7.21 -3.66 -17.66
C SER A 62 -8.14 -4.87 -17.50
N CYS A 63 -7.58 -6.07 -17.32
CA CYS A 63 -8.32 -7.29 -17.02
C CYS A 63 -9.01 -7.26 -15.65
N PHE A 64 -8.67 -6.30 -14.78
CA PHE A 64 -9.13 -6.25 -13.40
C PHE A 64 -9.93 -4.97 -13.13
N ARG A 65 -11.12 -5.11 -12.54
CA ARG A 65 -12.00 -3.98 -12.17
C ARG A 65 -11.37 -2.96 -11.22
N TRP A 66 -10.39 -3.39 -10.43
CA TRP A 66 -9.66 -2.57 -9.46
C TRP A 66 -8.31 -2.09 -10.01
N GLY A 67 -8.03 -2.33 -11.30
CA GLY A 67 -6.76 -1.97 -11.93
C GLY A 67 -6.44 -0.48 -11.84
N ASP A 68 -7.45 0.38 -11.97
CA ASP A 68 -7.27 1.83 -11.84
C ASP A 68 -6.85 2.26 -10.44
N SER A 69 -7.34 1.57 -9.40
CA SER A 69 -6.96 1.84 -8.00
C SER A 69 -5.47 1.57 -7.76
N PHE A 70 -4.87 0.61 -8.48
CA PHE A 70 -3.44 0.34 -8.39
C PHE A 70 -2.60 1.54 -8.85
N TRP A 71 -3.01 2.17 -9.96
CA TRP A 71 -2.34 3.35 -10.50
C TRP A 71 -2.55 4.58 -9.62
N GLN A 72 -3.74 4.76 -9.05
CA GLN A 72 -4.01 5.85 -8.12
C GLN A 72 -3.17 5.75 -6.86
N LEU A 73 -2.99 4.54 -6.33
CA LEU A 73 -2.27 4.30 -5.09
C LEU A 73 -0.75 4.37 -5.25
N ASN A 74 -0.21 3.87 -6.37
CA ASN A 74 1.24 3.70 -6.54
C ASN A 74 1.84 4.53 -7.67
N GLY A 75 1.05 5.28 -8.44
CA GLY A 75 1.50 5.92 -9.68
C GLY A 75 2.60 6.97 -9.50
N GLU A 76 2.69 7.62 -8.35
CA GLU A 76 3.82 8.50 -8.04
C GLU A 76 5.12 7.70 -7.83
N MET A 77 5.09 6.71 -6.94
CA MET A 77 6.25 5.85 -6.66
C MET A 77 6.74 5.13 -7.91
N LEU A 78 5.83 4.59 -8.72
CA LEU A 78 6.16 3.89 -9.96
C LEU A 78 6.87 4.81 -10.97
N ARG A 79 6.46 6.08 -11.06
CA ARG A 79 7.15 7.07 -11.91
C ARG A 79 8.56 7.37 -11.41
N VAL A 80 8.74 7.48 -10.10
CA VAL A 80 10.08 7.66 -9.50
C VAL A 80 10.95 6.45 -9.79
N TYR A 81 10.45 5.24 -9.58
CA TYR A 81 11.20 4.00 -9.82
C TYR A 81 11.56 3.79 -11.30
N ALA A 82 10.66 4.14 -12.23
CA ALA A 82 10.93 4.06 -13.66
C ALA A 82 12.00 5.07 -14.14
N ALA A 83 12.20 6.16 -13.39
CA ALA A 83 13.25 7.15 -13.68
C ALA A 83 14.63 6.78 -13.12
N CYS A 84 14.71 5.80 -12.20
CA CYS A 84 15.95 5.33 -11.61
C CYS A 84 16.78 4.51 -12.60
N LYS A 85 18.11 4.67 -12.55
CA LYS A 85 19.05 3.98 -13.44
C LYS A 85 19.53 2.64 -12.89
N ASP A 86 19.60 2.53 -11.57
CA ASP A 86 20.10 1.34 -10.90
C ASP A 86 19.26 0.96 -9.67
N GLY A 87 19.51 -0.25 -9.15
CA GLY A 87 18.81 -0.74 -7.97
C GLY A 87 19.14 0.06 -6.70
N ALA A 88 20.29 0.74 -6.62
CA ALA A 88 20.66 1.53 -5.46
C ALA A 88 19.85 2.83 -5.39
N GLU A 89 19.61 3.48 -6.52
CA GLU A 89 18.71 4.62 -6.67
C GLU A 89 17.28 4.26 -6.30
N VAL A 90 16.80 3.09 -6.73
CA VAL A 90 15.46 2.58 -6.36
C VAL A 90 15.33 2.41 -4.85
N VAL A 91 16.33 1.79 -4.20
CA VAL A 91 16.34 1.62 -2.74
C VAL A 91 16.40 2.97 -2.03
N LYS A 92 17.19 3.92 -2.51
CA LYS A 92 17.27 5.27 -1.92
C LYS A 92 15.94 6.02 -2.06
N ALA A 93 15.28 5.94 -3.21
CA ALA A 93 13.95 6.51 -3.41
C ALA A 93 12.92 5.87 -2.48
N GLN A 94 12.99 4.55 -2.31
CA GLN A 94 12.14 3.81 -1.37
C GLN A 94 12.34 4.29 0.07
N GLU A 95 13.59 4.41 0.53
CA GLU A 95 13.91 4.85 1.88
C GLU A 95 13.43 6.29 2.15
N ALA A 96 13.63 7.19 1.19
CA ALA A 96 13.14 8.57 1.28
C ALA A 96 11.62 8.59 1.50
N PHE A 97 10.87 7.86 0.67
CA PHE A 97 9.41 7.81 0.79
C PHE A 97 8.95 7.19 2.12
N MET A 98 9.59 6.10 2.56
CA MET A 98 9.25 5.49 3.85
C MET A 98 9.55 6.41 5.04
N ASN A 99 10.60 7.23 4.95
CA ASN A 99 10.93 8.19 5.99
C ASN A 99 9.93 9.35 6.02
N ASP A 100 9.48 9.83 4.87
CA ASP A 100 8.45 10.88 4.78
C ASP A 100 7.14 10.41 5.40
N ILE A 101 6.69 9.18 5.09
CA ILE A 101 5.49 8.59 5.70
C ILE A 101 5.64 8.48 7.22
N LYS A 102 6.81 8.05 7.72
CA LYS A 102 7.06 7.94 9.16
C LYS A 102 7.05 9.30 9.84
N ALA A 103 7.65 10.31 9.23
CA ALA A 103 7.67 11.68 9.75
C ALA A 103 6.26 12.28 9.81
N GLU A 104 5.47 12.12 8.75
CA GLU A 104 4.08 12.58 8.71
C GLU A 104 3.22 11.89 9.78
N ARG A 105 3.42 10.58 9.97
CA ARG A 105 2.73 9.82 11.02
C ARG A 105 3.11 10.31 12.42
N ALA A 106 4.40 10.48 12.69
CA ALA A 106 4.88 10.96 13.98
C ALA A 106 4.35 12.36 14.31
N GLU A 107 4.26 13.24 13.30
CA GLU A 107 3.70 14.58 13.45
C GLU A 107 2.18 14.57 13.69
N ARG A 108 1.44 13.68 13.02
CA ARG A 108 0.01 13.46 13.31
C ARG A 108 -0.20 12.94 14.72
N GLU A 109 0.63 12.01 15.17
CA GLU A 109 0.59 11.45 16.52
C GLU A 109 0.90 12.52 17.58
N ARG A 110 1.92 13.36 17.35
CA ARG A 110 2.22 14.53 18.19
C ARG A 110 1.04 15.50 18.28
N ARG A 111 0.48 15.91 17.13
CA ARG A 111 -0.68 16.83 17.08
C ARG A 111 -1.88 16.27 17.84
N LYS A 112 -2.13 14.96 17.74
CA LYS A 112 -3.19 14.29 18.49
C LYS A 112 -2.92 14.26 19.99
N GLY A 113 -1.66 14.08 20.40
CA GLY A 113 -1.22 14.17 21.80
C GLY A 113 -1.40 15.59 22.37
N ASP A 114 -1.01 16.62 21.62
CA ASP A 114 -1.15 18.02 22.03
C ASP A 114 -2.64 18.43 22.17
N ILE A 115 -3.53 17.89 21.33
CA ILE A 115 -4.99 18.10 21.46
C ILE A 115 -5.57 17.35 22.68
N ALA A 116 -5.06 16.16 23.00
CA ALA A 116 -5.54 15.36 24.13
C ALA A 116 -5.09 15.93 25.49
N ASP A 117 -3.88 16.48 25.60
CA ASP A 117 -3.39 17.12 26.83
C ASP A 117 -3.91 18.57 27.02
N GLY A 118 -4.35 19.23 25.94
CA GLY A 118 -4.80 20.62 25.96
C GLY A 118 -6.31 20.84 26.12
N ALA A 119 -7.15 19.81 26.02
CA ALA A 119 -8.60 19.98 26.00
C ALA A 119 -9.32 19.08 27.03
N MET A 120 -9.82 19.71 28.10
CA MET A 120 -11.09 19.27 28.69
C MET A 120 -12.19 19.60 27.67
N ILE A 121 -12.40 18.71 26.70
CA ILE A 121 -13.48 18.86 25.73
C ILE A 121 -14.78 18.52 26.47
N ASP A 122 -15.66 19.50 26.60
CA ASP A 122 -17.01 19.30 27.11
C ASP A 122 -17.70 18.22 26.25
N ARG A 123 -18.16 17.14 26.88
CA ARG A 123 -18.68 15.95 26.18
C ARG A 123 -19.90 16.31 25.33
N ASP A 124 -20.58 17.41 25.65
CA ASP A 124 -21.80 17.89 24.99
C ASP A 124 -21.52 18.66 23.67
N LEU A 125 -20.25 18.94 23.34
CA LEU A 125 -19.85 19.62 22.10
C LEU A 125 -19.33 18.68 21.01
N LEU A 126 -19.26 17.36 21.26
CA LEU A 126 -18.96 16.41 20.22
C LEU A 126 -20.16 16.26 19.27
N PRO A 127 -19.95 16.28 17.93
CA PRO A 127 -21.01 15.88 17.02
C PRO A 127 -21.46 14.47 17.40
N PRO A 128 -22.77 14.17 17.41
CA PRO A 128 -23.24 12.82 17.68
C PRO A 128 -22.50 11.88 16.73
N SER A 129 -21.88 10.85 17.31
CA SER A 129 -21.27 9.80 16.53
C SER A 129 -22.40 9.08 15.82
N ASP A 130 -22.56 9.29 14.52
CA ASP A 130 -23.45 8.51 13.65
C ASP A 130 -22.89 7.08 13.54
N SER A 131 -23.08 6.31 14.60
CA SER A 131 -23.03 4.85 14.61
C SER A 131 -24.37 4.36 15.14
N GLU A 132 -25.44 4.75 14.45
CA GLU A 132 -26.72 4.06 14.54
C GLU A 132 -26.66 2.84 13.62
N THR A 133 -26.34 1.68 14.18
CA THR A 133 -26.91 0.43 13.68
C THR A 133 -28.03 0.06 14.62
N GLU A 134 -29.24 0.47 14.25
CA GLU A 134 -30.47 -0.13 14.77
C GLU A 134 -30.40 -1.64 14.53
N SER A 135 -30.50 -2.40 15.61
CA SER A 135 -30.96 -3.78 15.57
C SER A 135 -32.11 -3.84 16.54
N ASP A 136 -33.28 -3.48 16.02
CA ASP A 136 -34.58 -3.60 16.67
C ASP A 136 -34.94 -5.08 16.92
N GLU A 137 -35.74 -5.26 17.95
CA GLU A 137 -35.91 -6.43 18.81
C GLU A 137 -36.91 -7.52 18.31
N GLY A 138 -36.94 -8.64 19.06
CA GLY A 138 -38.00 -9.65 19.13
C GLY A 138 -37.41 -11.05 19.38
N ASP A 139 -37.68 -11.80 20.44
CA ASP A 139 -38.84 -11.91 21.34
C ASP A 139 -38.41 -12.55 22.68
N GLU A 140 -38.94 -12.05 23.80
CA GLU A 140 -39.68 -12.74 24.91
C GLU A 140 -39.66 -11.95 26.22
#